data_AF-A0A4R6R8M8-F1
#
_entry.id   AF-A0A4R6R8M8-F1
#
_cell.length_a   1.000
_cell.length_b   1.000
_cell.length_c   1.000
_cell.angle_alpha   90.00
_cell.angle_beta   90.00
_cell.angle_gamma   90.00
#
_symmetry.space_group_name_H-M   'P 1'
#
loop_
_entity.id
_entity.type
_entity.pdbx_description
1 polymer ?
#
loop_
_entity_poly.entity_id
_entity_poly.type
_entity_poly.pdbx_seq_one_letter_code
_entity_poly.pdbx_strand_id
1 'polypeptide(L)'
;MGRSAIADRAGSAVVIFALALLPVSLMVGVGIDFARAANTRSELQAVTDAAALMAARSYGAGVALSDLADVADAAITADTRSLHDPKVSEAPHLEDGGTQLCLAMADTVPTTFMALAGVRGVAVTTEACAALPAEEHFEISLVVDVSSSMIENARFDPMVTAVKSFVSSFADDAKMNKRTKIAIVPFSSRVNVGLTHTAWLQGFSGTAAVPDRWINPSKYYSSSSYSTLTWIDGQTIGKYNGKNYYWMGCVEPRSDVALRVMGTLDAAALSDAAPSAARFLAMDQNSESAKSFCPPPIVGLSADFAMLTSAAAALTSEGSTRLDAGMVAGWYTLSPKWRGSWPDTAAPLDVSATTHKIVVFMTDGRMNTQYGASTGKFDWLCTYAKSAACNTLATAHLDRICTAMKATGIAIYTVSYDEDADPAALADCATSSAHAFTASRNTTSTHYIRTIYEAIAADIRNGAVRLSL
;
A
#
# COMPACT_ATOMS: atom_id res chain seq x y z
N MET A 1 87.72 -52.87 -28.75
CA MET A 1 88.59 -51.75 -28.30
C MET A 1 88.65 -50.76 -29.45
N GLY A 2 88.18 -49.52 -29.42
CA GLY A 2 87.75 -48.65 -28.33
C GLY A 2 88.19 -47.23 -28.68
N ARG A 3 87.29 -46.25 -28.50
CA ARG A 3 87.42 -44.78 -28.65
C ARG A 3 87.24 -44.26 -30.08
N SER A 4 86.38 -43.29 -30.38
CA SER A 4 85.97 -42.13 -29.58
C SER A 4 84.53 -41.71 -29.91
N ALA A 5 83.65 -41.67 -28.90
CA ALA A 5 82.26 -41.21 -29.00
C ALA A 5 81.99 -40.05 -28.03
N ILE A 6 82.94 -39.13 -27.85
CA ILE A 6 82.87 -38.05 -26.83
C ILE A 6 83.09 -36.66 -27.46
N ALA A 7 82.62 -36.42 -28.69
CA ALA A 7 82.79 -35.10 -29.31
C ALA A 7 81.57 -34.58 -30.08
N ASP A 8 80.34 -34.98 -29.71
CA ASP A 8 79.14 -34.45 -30.36
C ASP A 8 78.36 -33.51 -29.42
N ARG A 9 78.66 -32.21 -29.49
CA ARG A 9 77.91 -31.16 -28.77
C ARG A 9 76.49 -31.00 -29.32
N ALA A 10 76.21 -31.47 -30.54
CA ALA A 10 74.87 -31.49 -31.12
C ALA A 10 73.94 -32.48 -30.40
N GLY A 11 74.46 -33.62 -29.93
CA GLY A 11 73.66 -34.64 -29.23
C GLY A 11 73.15 -34.16 -27.86
N SER A 12 73.97 -33.44 -27.10
CA SER A 12 73.56 -32.91 -25.78
C SER A 12 72.52 -31.79 -25.89
N ALA A 13 72.60 -30.95 -26.93
CA ALA A 13 71.61 -29.89 -27.17
C ALA A 13 70.24 -30.49 -27.55
N VAL A 14 70.22 -31.55 -28.38
CA VAL A 14 68.99 -32.26 -28.74
C VAL A 14 68.35 -32.94 -27.52
N VAL A 15 69.14 -33.54 -26.63
CA VAL A 15 68.62 -34.16 -25.39
C VAL A 15 68.03 -33.11 -24.44
N ILE A 16 68.71 -31.98 -24.23
CA ILE A 16 68.20 -30.89 -23.39
C ILE A 16 66.94 -30.25 -24.02
N PHE A 17 66.93 -30.04 -25.34
CA PHE A 17 65.78 -29.53 -26.06
C PHE A 17 64.57 -30.47 -25.97
N ALA A 18 64.76 -31.77 -26.17
CA ALA A 18 63.70 -32.77 -26.03
C ALA A 18 63.15 -32.84 -24.60
N LEU A 19 64.02 -32.76 -23.59
CA LEU A 19 63.62 -32.72 -22.18
C LEU A 19 62.90 -31.41 -21.82
N ALA A 20 63.27 -30.27 -22.42
CA ALA A 20 62.62 -28.97 -22.22
C ALA A 20 61.29 -28.82 -22.98
N LEU A 21 61.12 -29.54 -24.09
CA LEU A 21 59.87 -29.56 -24.87
C LEU A 21 58.70 -30.17 -24.09
N LEU A 22 58.96 -31.15 -23.24
CA LEU A 22 57.95 -31.81 -22.41
C LEU A 22 57.27 -30.84 -21.42
N PRO A 23 57.98 -30.11 -20.54
CA PRO A 23 57.34 -29.16 -19.63
C PRO A 23 56.71 -27.97 -20.36
N VAL A 24 57.27 -27.52 -21.49
CA VAL A 24 56.68 -26.42 -22.28
C VAL A 24 55.36 -26.86 -22.95
N SER A 25 55.33 -28.05 -23.55
CA SER A 25 54.09 -28.58 -24.15
C SER A 25 53.02 -28.84 -23.09
N LEU A 26 53.41 -29.30 -21.90
CA LEU A 26 52.49 -29.45 -20.76
C LEU A 26 51.92 -28.09 -20.31
N MET A 27 52.74 -27.03 -20.23
CA MET A 27 52.28 -25.69 -19.88
C MET A 27 51.27 -25.14 -20.90
N VAL A 28 51.53 -25.30 -22.21
CA VAL A 28 50.58 -24.92 -23.27
C VAL A 28 49.29 -25.74 -23.14
N GLY A 29 49.41 -27.05 -22.88
CA GLY A 29 48.29 -27.94 -22.67
C GLY A 29 47.40 -27.55 -21.48
N VAL A 30 48.01 -27.19 -20.35
CA VAL A 30 47.31 -26.64 -19.17
C VAL A 30 46.55 -25.37 -19.53
N GLY A 31 47.15 -24.49 -20.34
CA GLY A 31 46.48 -23.29 -20.83
C GLY A 31 45.23 -23.58 -21.67
N ILE A 32 45.29 -24.61 -22.53
CA ILE A 32 44.14 -25.05 -23.33
C ILE A 32 43.04 -25.64 -22.45
N ASP A 33 43.38 -26.51 -21.50
CA ASP A 33 42.41 -27.09 -20.57
C ASP A 33 41.75 -26.01 -19.70
N PHE A 34 42.52 -25.02 -19.24
CA PHE A 34 42.00 -23.86 -18.52
C PHE A 34 41.06 -23.01 -19.38
N ALA A 35 41.45 -22.70 -20.63
CA ALA A 35 40.60 -21.93 -21.54
C ALA A 35 39.28 -22.65 -21.82
N ARG A 36 39.30 -23.99 -21.94
CA ARG A 36 38.08 -24.80 -22.06
C ARG A 36 37.22 -24.68 -20.80
N ALA A 37 37.80 -24.86 -19.61
CA ALA A 37 37.07 -24.73 -18.35
C ALA A 37 36.47 -23.33 -18.15
N ALA A 38 37.20 -22.27 -18.53
CA ALA A 38 36.73 -20.90 -18.47
C ALA A 38 35.58 -20.63 -19.44
N ASN A 39 35.65 -21.13 -20.68
CA ASN A 39 34.56 -21.01 -21.65
C ASN A 39 33.31 -21.77 -21.17
N THR A 40 33.47 -23.00 -20.67
CA THR A 40 32.36 -23.76 -20.08
C THR A 40 31.74 -23.03 -18.88
N ARG A 41 32.53 -22.36 -18.03
CA ARG A 41 31.99 -21.53 -16.95
C ARG A 41 31.11 -20.40 -17.46
N SER A 42 31.54 -19.71 -18.52
CA SER A 42 30.76 -18.62 -19.10
C SER A 42 29.44 -19.11 -19.70
N GLU A 43 29.46 -20.27 -20.34
CA GLU A 43 28.25 -20.90 -20.91
C GLU A 43 27.32 -21.43 -19.82
N LEU A 44 27.88 -22.09 -18.79
CA LEU A 44 27.13 -22.56 -17.64
C LEU A 44 26.46 -21.40 -16.90
N GLN A 45 27.14 -20.25 -16.77
CA GLN A 45 26.55 -19.06 -16.16
C GLN A 45 25.34 -18.56 -16.95
N ALA A 46 25.43 -18.49 -18.29
CA ALA A 46 24.32 -18.06 -19.14
C ALA A 46 23.10 -19.00 -19.01
N VAL A 47 23.33 -20.31 -18.93
CA VAL A 47 22.27 -21.30 -18.67
C VAL A 47 21.71 -21.13 -17.25
N THR A 48 22.56 -20.87 -16.25
CA THR A 48 22.14 -20.64 -14.86
C THR A 48 21.27 -19.39 -14.74
N ASP A 49 21.63 -18.29 -15.41
CA ASP A 49 20.84 -17.04 -15.43
C ASP A 49 19.46 -17.26 -16.07
N ALA A 50 19.41 -17.98 -17.19
CA ALA A 50 18.15 -18.32 -17.86
C ALA A 50 17.28 -19.25 -16.99
N ALA A 51 17.88 -20.26 -16.37
CA ALA A 51 17.21 -21.18 -15.46
C ALA A 51 16.66 -20.45 -14.23
N ALA A 52 17.44 -19.56 -13.62
CA ALA A 52 17.01 -18.71 -12.50
C ALA A 52 15.79 -17.86 -12.87
N LEU A 53 15.81 -17.22 -14.04
CA LEU A 53 14.68 -16.42 -14.51
C LEU A 53 13.43 -17.27 -14.80
N MET A 54 13.58 -18.45 -15.39
CA MET A 54 12.46 -19.37 -15.63
C MET A 54 11.88 -19.89 -14.32
N ALA A 55 12.73 -20.32 -13.39
CA ALA A 55 12.34 -20.80 -12.08
C ALA A 55 11.60 -19.70 -11.29
N ALA A 56 12.12 -18.47 -11.31
CA ALA A 56 11.49 -17.32 -10.66
C ALA A 56 10.09 -17.01 -11.24
N ARG A 57 9.90 -17.17 -12.55
CA ARG A 57 8.57 -17.02 -13.18
C ARG A 57 7.59 -18.13 -12.83
N SER A 58 8.07 -19.36 -12.61
CA SER A 58 7.23 -20.48 -12.17
C SER A 58 6.97 -20.50 -10.67
N TYR A 59 7.69 -19.70 -9.89
CA TYR A 59 7.51 -19.62 -8.45
C TYR A 59 6.21 -18.89 -8.08
N GLY A 60 5.42 -19.50 -7.21
CA GLY A 60 4.15 -18.96 -6.73
C GLY A 60 3.71 -19.63 -5.43
N ALA A 61 2.65 -19.08 -4.80
CA ALA A 61 2.15 -19.59 -3.53
C ALA A 61 1.78 -21.09 -3.60
N GLY A 62 2.49 -21.92 -2.84
CA GLY A 62 2.26 -23.36 -2.74
C GLY A 62 3.19 -24.24 -3.59
N VAL A 63 4.14 -23.66 -4.34
CA VAL A 63 5.18 -24.40 -5.05
C VAL A 63 6.33 -24.71 -4.09
N ALA A 64 6.72 -25.98 -3.97
CA ALA A 64 7.90 -26.35 -3.19
C ALA A 64 9.17 -25.97 -3.97
N LEU A 65 10.18 -25.44 -3.28
CA LEU A 65 11.47 -25.09 -3.91
C LEU A 65 12.15 -26.30 -4.57
N SER A 66 11.85 -27.52 -4.10
CA SER A 66 12.31 -28.77 -4.72
C SER A 66 11.78 -28.97 -6.14
N ASP A 67 10.57 -28.50 -6.44
CA ASP A 67 9.91 -28.69 -7.73
C ASP A 67 10.50 -27.75 -8.80
N LEU A 68 11.28 -26.74 -8.37
CA LEU A 68 11.98 -25.82 -9.25
C LEU A 68 13.31 -26.40 -9.76
N ALA A 69 13.83 -27.47 -9.16
CA ALA A 69 14.98 -28.20 -9.69
C ALA A 69 14.65 -28.83 -11.05
N ASP A 70 13.42 -29.33 -11.22
CA ASP A 70 12.94 -29.89 -12.49
C ASP A 70 12.83 -28.82 -13.59
N VAL A 71 12.56 -27.55 -13.20
CA VAL A 71 12.56 -26.40 -14.12
C VAL A 71 13.98 -26.06 -14.58
N ALA A 72 14.96 -26.17 -13.68
CA ALA A 72 16.37 -26.01 -14.02
C ALA A 72 16.85 -27.12 -14.97
N ASP A 73 16.42 -28.38 -14.76
CA ASP A 73 16.73 -29.50 -15.65
C ASP A 73 16.10 -29.31 -17.05
N ALA A 74 14.91 -28.73 -17.13
CA ALA A 74 14.30 -28.36 -18.41
C ALA A 74 15.11 -27.27 -19.14
N ALA A 75 15.63 -26.27 -18.43
CA ALA A 75 16.49 -25.23 -19.00
C ALA A 75 17.82 -25.79 -19.52
N ILE A 76 18.39 -26.78 -18.82
CA ILE A 76 19.57 -27.54 -19.27
C ILE A 76 19.29 -28.22 -20.62
N THR A 77 18.14 -28.88 -20.80
CA THR A 77 17.85 -29.58 -22.07
C THR A 77 17.65 -28.65 -23.28
N ALA A 78 17.39 -27.36 -23.06
CA ALA A 78 17.13 -26.41 -24.12
C ALA A 78 18.41 -25.83 -24.77
N ASP A 79 19.55 -25.79 -24.05
CA ASP A 79 20.77 -25.10 -24.51
C ASP A 79 22.08 -25.75 -24.01
N THR A 80 22.36 -26.99 -24.44
CA THR A 80 23.50 -27.79 -23.91
C THR A 80 24.48 -28.30 -24.95
N ARG A 81 24.64 -27.63 -26.09
CA ARG A 81 25.54 -28.16 -27.14
C ARG A 81 27.02 -28.23 -26.74
N SER A 82 27.46 -27.50 -25.72
CA SER A 82 28.87 -27.48 -25.30
C SER A 82 29.13 -27.77 -23.81
N LEU A 83 28.10 -28.03 -23.02
CA LEU A 83 28.21 -28.48 -21.63
C LEU A 83 28.37 -30.02 -21.57
N HIS A 84 29.05 -30.54 -20.55
CA HIS A 84 29.40 -31.97 -20.46
C HIS A 84 28.45 -32.77 -19.56
N ASP A 85 28.40 -32.42 -18.27
CA ASP A 85 27.56 -33.02 -17.23
C ASP A 85 26.97 -31.91 -16.34
N PRO A 86 26.21 -30.96 -16.93
CA PRO A 86 25.59 -29.89 -16.16
C PRO A 86 24.52 -30.46 -15.23
N LYS A 87 24.55 -30.05 -13.97
CA LYS A 87 23.57 -30.43 -12.95
C LYS A 87 23.35 -29.32 -11.94
N VAL A 88 22.17 -29.33 -11.32
CA VAL A 88 21.91 -28.54 -10.13
C VAL A 88 22.84 -28.99 -9.01
N SER A 89 23.67 -28.08 -8.48
CA SER A 89 24.67 -28.41 -7.46
C SER A 89 24.13 -28.30 -6.04
N GLU A 90 23.15 -27.41 -5.84
CA GLU A 90 22.51 -27.14 -4.55
C GLU A 90 21.01 -26.93 -4.74
N ALA A 91 20.22 -27.23 -3.71
CA ALA A 91 18.78 -27.01 -3.77
C ALA A 91 18.47 -25.51 -3.96
N PRO A 92 17.50 -25.15 -4.83
CA PRO A 92 17.07 -23.77 -4.99
C PRO A 92 16.70 -23.16 -3.63
N HIS A 93 17.16 -21.94 -3.37
CA HIS A 93 16.93 -21.25 -2.11
C HIS A 93 16.57 -19.79 -2.34
N LEU A 94 16.00 -19.17 -1.30
CA LEU A 94 15.61 -17.77 -1.33
C LEU A 94 16.65 -16.91 -0.62
N GLU A 95 17.02 -15.80 -1.25
CA GLU A 95 17.84 -14.74 -0.66
C GLU A 95 17.03 -13.44 -0.49
N ASP A 96 17.66 -12.42 0.12
CA ASP A 96 17.08 -11.10 0.34
C ASP A 96 15.68 -11.14 0.98
N GLY A 97 15.53 -11.97 2.03
CA GLY A 97 14.29 -12.09 2.78
C GLY A 97 13.12 -12.69 2.00
N GLY A 98 13.39 -13.45 0.92
CA GLY A 98 12.36 -14.09 0.10
C GLY A 98 12.01 -13.36 -1.20
N THR A 99 12.84 -12.38 -1.61
CA THR A 99 12.59 -11.55 -2.80
C THR A 99 13.39 -11.99 -4.02
N GLN A 100 14.42 -12.81 -3.82
CA GLN A 100 15.22 -13.41 -4.89
C GLN A 100 15.23 -14.94 -4.75
N LEU A 101 15.15 -15.63 -5.88
CA LEU A 101 15.35 -17.07 -5.99
C LEU A 101 16.71 -17.32 -6.62
N CYS A 102 17.58 -18.02 -5.90
CA CYS A 102 18.93 -18.36 -6.34
C CYS A 102 19.00 -19.84 -6.74
N LEU A 103 19.72 -20.11 -7.84
CA LEU A 103 20.03 -21.44 -8.33
C LEU A 103 21.53 -21.57 -8.56
N ALA A 104 22.09 -22.69 -8.11
CA ALA A 104 23.48 -23.06 -8.30
C ALA A 104 23.60 -24.29 -9.21
N MET A 105 24.49 -24.21 -10.19
CA MET A 105 24.76 -25.27 -11.14
C MET A 105 26.24 -25.63 -11.13
N ALA A 106 26.53 -26.89 -11.47
CA ALA A 106 27.88 -27.39 -11.64
C ALA A 106 28.02 -28.19 -12.94
N ASP A 107 29.22 -28.14 -13.51
CA ASP A 107 29.66 -29.01 -14.60
C ASP A 107 31.10 -29.50 -14.31
N THR A 108 31.48 -30.63 -14.88
CA THR A 108 32.85 -31.18 -14.78
C THR A 108 33.47 -31.27 -16.17
N VAL A 109 34.44 -30.39 -16.44
CA VAL A 109 35.11 -30.33 -17.74
C VAL A 109 36.26 -31.34 -17.77
N PRO A 110 36.27 -32.33 -18.68
CA PRO A 110 37.35 -33.28 -18.79
C PRO A 110 38.60 -32.60 -19.35
N THR A 111 39.72 -32.79 -18.65
CA THR A 111 41.04 -32.25 -19.04
C THR A 111 41.79 -33.24 -19.91
N THR A 112 42.50 -32.77 -20.93
CA THR A 112 43.29 -33.63 -21.82
C THR A 112 44.76 -33.64 -21.42
N PHE A 113 45.33 -32.48 -21.11
CA PHE A 113 46.75 -32.33 -20.77
C PHE A 113 47.00 -32.37 -19.28
N MET A 114 46.12 -31.76 -18.46
CA MET A 114 46.22 -31.86 -17.00
C MET A 114 46.02 -33.31 -16.51
N ALA A 115 45.37 -34.16 -17.33
CA ALA A 115 45.22 -35.60 -17.05
C ALA A 115 46.56 -36.33 -17.02
N LEU A 116 47.58 -35.86 -17.75
CA LEU A 116 48.95 -36.39 -17.69
C LEU A 116 49.60 -36.14 -16.33
N ALA A 117 49.16 -35.11 -15.61
CA ALA A 117 49.57 -34.76 -14.26
C ALA A 117 48.63 -35.33 -13.18
N GLY A 118 47.67 -36.20 -13.55
CA GLY A 118 46.75 -36.84 -12.62
C GLY A 118 45.45 -36.07 -12.32
N VAL A 119 45.28 -34.86 -12.85
CA VAL A 119 44.03 -34.08 -12.73
C VAL A 119 43.16 -34.43 -13.92
N ARG A 120 42.07 -35.18 -13.74
CA ARG A 120 41.26 -35.70 -14.86
C ARG A 120 40.06 -34.82 -15.24
N GLY A 121 39.73 -33.83 -14.42
CA GLY A 121 38.65 -32.89 -14.68
C GLY A 121 38.75 -31.66 -13.81
N VAL A 122 38.17 -30.56 -14.28
CA VAL A 122 38.02 -29.30 -13.55
C VAL A 122 36.54 -29.11 -13.25
N ALA A 123 36.20 -29.02 -11.96
CA ALA A 123 34.86 -28.68 -11.53
C ALA A 123 34.62 -27.19 -11.74
N VAL A 124 33.48 -26.86 -12.33
CA VAL A 124 33.05 -25.49 -12.59
C VAL A 124 31.69 -25.32 -11.93
N THR A 125 31.54 -24.25 -11.13
CA THR A 125 30.28 -23.90 -10.47
C THR A 125 29.88 -22.47 -10.80
N THR A 126 28.58 -22.24 -10.88
CA THR A 126 27.93 -20.96 -11.15
C THR A 126 26.70 -20.82 -10.27
N GLU A 127 26.36 -19.58 -9.97
CA GLU A 127 25.17 -19.23 -9.21
C GLU A 127 24.53 -18.00 -9.86
N ALA A 128 23.20 -18.01 -9.94
CA ALA A 128 22.42 -16.89 -10.43
C ALA A 128 21.17 -16.71 -9.58
N CYS A 129 20.84 -15.45 -9.30
CA CYS A 129 19.64 -15.07 -8.56
C CYS A 129 18.71 -14.25 -9.44
N ALA A 130 17.43 -14.58 -9.43
CA ALA A 130 16.39 -13.85 -10.14
C ALA A 130 15.34 -13.31 -9.15
N ALA A 131 14.92 -12.07 -9.36
CA ALA A 131 13.87 -11.47 -8.56
C ALA A 131 12.54 -12.22 -8.75
N LEU A 132 11.87 -12.52 -7.65
CA LEU A 132 10.56 -13.14 -7.66
C LEU A 132 9.47 -12.12 -7.98
N PRO A 133 8.39 -12.51 -8.69
CA PRO A 133 7.22 -11.67 -8.82
C PRO A 133 6.64 -11.42 -7.43
N ALA A 134 6.78 -10.19 -6.93
CA ALA A 134 6.12 -9.81 -5.70
C ALA A 134 4.60 -9.79 -5.91
N GLU A 135 3.85 -10.45 -5.04
CA GLU A 135 2.41 -10.21 -4.97
C GLU A 135 2.17 -8.80 -4.41
N GLU A 136 1.83 -7.87 -5.29
CA GLU A 136 1.46 -6.52 -4.91
C GLU A 136 0.16 -6.50 -4.09
N HIS A 137 0.18 -5.81 -2.95
CA HIS A 137 -0.97 -5.60 -2.08
C HIS A 137 -1.41 -4.14 -2.12
N PHE A 138 -2.72 -3.91 -2.16
CA PHE A 138 -3.32 -2.59 -2.23
C PHE A 138 -4.21 -2.36 -1.00
N GLU A 139 -3.91 -1.31 -0.24
CA GLU A 139 -4.76 -0.84 0.85
C GLU A 139 -5.27 0.55 0.51
N ILE A 140 -6.57 0.65 0.26
CA ILE A 140 -7.21 1.86 -0.26
C ILE A 140 -8.16 2.42 0.79
N SER A 141 -8.07 3.71 1.10
CA SER A 141 -9.04 4.42 1.94
C SER A 141 -9.86 5.39 1.10
N LEU A 142 -11.16 5.14 0.99
CA LEU A 142 -12.11 6.04 0.33
C LEU A 142 -12.61 7.05 1.36
N VAL A 143 -12.09 8.27 1.30
CA VAL A 143 -12.43 9.36 2.21
C VAL A 143 -13.46 10.27 1.53
N VAL A 144 -14.70 10.19 1.99
CA VAL A 144 -15.86 10.75 1.31
C VAL A 144 -16.55 11.82 2.14
N ASP A 145 -16.64 13.02 1.59
CA ASP A 145 -17.40 14.12 2.16
C ASP A 145 -18.89 13.81 2.12
N VAL A 146 -19.51 13.82 3.30
CA VAL A 146 -20.94 13.65 3.51
C VAL A 146 -21.57 14.86 4.20
N SER A 147 -21.00 16.06 4.03
CA SER A 147 -21.58 17.31 4.52
C SER A 147 -22.92 17.66 3.85
N SER A 148 -23.68 18.60 4.42
CA SER A 148 -25.02 18.97 3.93
C SER A 148 -25.04 19.44 2.48
N SER A 149 -23.97 20.09 1.99
CA SER A 149 -23.86 20.60 0.61
C SER A 149 -24.00 19.49 -0.43
N MET A 150 -23.65 18.26 -0.06
CA MET A 150 -23.77 17.09 -0.93
C MET A 150 -25.24 16.78 -1.26
N ILE A 151 -26.17 16.92 -0.30
CA ILE A 151 -27.60 16.75 -0.56
C ILE A 151 -28.20 18.01 -1.17
N GLU A 152 -27.87 19.19 -0.63
CA GLU A 152 -28.43 20.48 -1.08
C GLU A 152 -28.24 20.69 -2.59
N ASN A 153 -27.16 20.14 -3.15
CA ASN A 153 -26.82 20.27 -4.56
C ASN A 153 -27.05 18.98 -5.38
N ALA A 154 -27.77 17.98 -4.87
CA ALA A 154 -28.03 16.69 -5.54
C ALA A 154 -26.75 15.93 -5.96
N ARG A 155 -25.69 16.03 -5.15
CA ARG A 155 -24.37 15.45 -5.35
C ARG A 155 -24.17 14.12 -4.61
N PHE A 156 -24.95 13.90 -3.55
CA PHE A 156 -24.83 12.75 -2.66
C PHE A 156 -25.09 11.41 -3.38
N ASP A 157 -26.25 11.23 -4.02
CA ASP A 157 -26.58 9.95 -4.67
C ASP A 157 -25.60 9.57 -5.82
N PRO A 158 -25.14 10.52 -6.67
CA PRO A 158 -24.09 10.21 -7.64
C PRO A 158 -22.74 9.85 -6.99
N MET A 159 -22.37 10.48 -5.87
CA MET A 159 -21.17 10.12 -5.12
C MET A 159 -21.28 8.68 -4.56
N VAL A 160 -22.40 8.34 -3.93
CA VAL A 160 -22.67 6.96 -3.46
C VAL A 160 -22.56 5.96 -4.61
N THR A 161 -23.11 6.30 -5.78
CA THR A 161 -23.01 5.48 -6.99
C THR A 161 -21.55 5.31 -7.45
N ALA A 162 -20.74 6.38 -7.40
CA ALA A 162 -19.34 6.34 -7.77
C ALA A 162 -18.50 5.47 -6.82
N VAL A 163 -18.70 5.61 -5.50
CA VAL A 163 -18.04 4.78 -4.49
C VAL A 163 -18.37 3.31 -4.69
N LYS A 164 -19.64 2.97 -4.91
CA LYS A 164 -20.05 1.58 -5.22
C LYS A 164 -19.39 1.06 -6.49
N SER A 165 -19.37 1.87 -7.55
CA SER A 165 -18.72 1.52 -8.82
C SER A 165 -17.22 1.26 -8.65
N PHE A 166 -16.54 2.08 -7.82
CA PHE A 166 -15.14 1.88 -7.47
C PHE A 166 -14.94 0.53 -6.77
N VAL A 167 -15.70 0.26 -5.70
CA VAL A 167 -15.61 -1.01 -4.96
C VAL A 167 -15.85 -2.21 -5.89
N SER A 168 -16.89 -2.16 -6.74
CA SER A 168 -17.17 -3.21 -7.73
C SER A 168 -16.03 -3.43 -8.71
N SER A 169 -15.33 -2.38 -9.15
CA SER A 169 -14.21 -2.52 -10.10
C SER A 169 -13.04 -3.36 -9.56
N PHE A 170 -12.83 -3.40 -8.23
CA PHE A 170 -11.84 -4.27 -7.61
C PHE A 170 -12.41 -5.66 -7.30
N ALA A 171 -13.70 -5.75 -6.93
CA ALA A 171 -14.37 -7.01 -6.66
C ALA A 171 -14.46 -7.92 -7.90
N ASP A 172 -14.81 -7.32 -9.04
CA ASP A 172 -15.03 -8.01 -10.31
C ASP A 172 -13.72 -8.42 -11.02
N ASP A 173 -12.58 -7.90 -10.56
CA ASP A 173 -11.26 -8.26 -11.08
C ASP A 173 -10.66 -9.40 -10.24
N ALA A 174 -10.55 -10.59 -10.86
CA ALA A 174 -10.10 -11.81 -10.18
C ALA A 174 -8.66 -11.77 -9.65
N LYS A 175 -7.82 -10.84 -10.13
CA LYS A 175 -6.46 -10.65 -9.61
C LYS A 175 -6.49 -9.66 -8.45
N MET A 176 -7.23 -8.57 -8.61
CA MET A 176 -7.24 -7.48 -7.63
C MET A 176 -8.07 -7.81 -6.39
N ASN A 177 -9.12 -8.60 -6.51
CA ASN A 177 -10.01 -8.92 -5.39
C ASN A 177 -9.31 -9.69 -4.25
N LYS A 178 -8.22 -10.42 -4.53
CA LYS A 178 -7.39 -11.10 -3.51
C LYS A 178 -6.29 -10.21 -2.93
N ARG A 179 -5.96 -9.13 -3.64
CA ARG A 179 -4.80 -8.27 -3.35
C ARG A 179 -5.20 -6.93 -2.76
N THR A 180 -6.49 -6.59 -2.79
CA THR A 180 -7.00 -5.28 -2.41
C THR A 180 -7.84 -5.36 -1.14
N LYS A 181 -7.58 -4.44 -0.22
CA LYS A 181 -8.45 -4.13 0.91
C LYS A 181 -8.89 -2.68 0.78
N ILE A 182 -10.16 -2.42 1.06
CA ILE A 182 -10.72 -1.07 0.98
C ILE A 182 -11.32 -0.69 2.34
N ALA A 183 -11.10 0.54 2.76
CA ALA A 183 -11.76 1.20 3.88
C ALA A 183 -12.66 2.32 3.34
N ILE A 184 -13.74 2.63 4.06
CA ILE A 184 -14.64 3.74 3.74
C ILE A 184 -14.72 4.67 4.95
N VAL A 185 -14.28 5.91 4.75
CA VAL A 185 -14.20 6.95 5.76
C VAL A 185 -15.15 8.08 5.37
N PRO A 186 -16.41 8.03 5.80
CA PRO A 186 -17.32 9.16 5.66
C PRO A 186 -16.93 10.25 6.66
N PHE A 187 -16.88 11.50 6.21
CA PHE A 187 -16.59 12.64 7.07
C PHE A 187 -17.54 13.80 6.82
N SER A 188 -17.76 14.57 7.87
CA SER A 188 -18.49 15.84 7.85
C SER A 188 -17.67 16.81 8.70
N SER A 189 -18.24 17.38 9.76
CA SER A 189 -17.48 18.18 10.72
C SER A 189 -16.46 17.35 11.51
N ARG A 190 -16.67 16.03 11.55
CA ARG A 190 -15.95 15.03 12.34
C ARG A 190 -16.02 13.67 11.65
N VAL A 191 -15.46 12.66 12.32
CA VAL A 191 -15.53 11.26 11.94
C VAL A 191 -16.08 10.41 13.08
N ASN A 192 -16.64 9.26 12.73
CA ASN A 192 -17.27 8.34 13.65
C ASN A 192 -16.44 7.08 13.79
N VAL A 193 -15.94 6.82 15.00
CA VAL A 193 -15.15 5.62 15.31
C VAL A 193 -16.03 4.46 15.79
N GLY A 194 -17.35 4.64 15.91
CA GLY A 194 -18.26 3.63 16.44
C GLY A 194 -18.26 3.58 17.98
N LEU A 195 -19.24 2.86 18.52
CA LEU A 195 -19.53 2.83 19.96
C LEU A 195 -18.62 1.90 20.77
N THR A 196 -18.00 0.92 20.11
CA THR A 196 -17.20 -0.11 20.79
C THR A 196 -15.80 0.38 21.16
N HIS A 197 -15.31 1.45 20.53
CA HIS A 197 -13.97 2.00 20.71
C HIS A 197 -13.84 2.95 21.91
N THR A 198 -14.52 2.64 23.01
CA THR A 198 -14.50 3.48 24.24
C THR A 198 -13.09 3.68 24.82
N ALA A 199 -12.20 2.69 24.66
CA ALA A 199 -10.80 2.78 25.09
C ALA A 199 -10.01 3.88 24.36
N TRP A 200 -10.46 4.30 23.18
CA TRP A 200 -9.80 5.36 22.41
C TRP A 200 -10.08 6.76 22.95
N LEU A 201 -11.07 6.90 23.83
CA LEU A 201 -11.58 8.20 24.28
C LEU A 201 -10.94 8.61 25.61
N GLN A 202 -10.64 9.89 25.79
CA GLN A 202 -10.26 10.46 27.08
C GLN A 202 -11.35 11.40 27.62
N GLY A 203 -11.39 11.57 28.94
CA GLY A 203 -12.29 12.52 29.59
C GLY A 203 -11.87 13.97 29.35
N PHE A 204 -12.80 14.89 29.51
CA PHE A 204 -12.55 16.32 29.34
C PHE A 204 -13.25 17.14 30.41
N SER A 205 -12.54 18.11 30.99
CA SER A 205 -13.08 19.06 31.96
C SER A 205 -13.90 18.44 33.11
N GLY A 206 -13.48 17.26 33.60
CA GLY A 206 -14.14 16.54 34.70
C GLY A 206 -15.28 15.60 34.27
N THR A 207 -15.59 15.54 32.97
CA THR A 207 -16.58 14.62 32.41
C THR A 207 -15.94 13.28 32.02
N ALA A 208 -16.69 12.19 32.17
CA ALA A 208 -16.26 10.85 31.79
C ALA A 208 -15.93 10.77 30.29
N ALA A 209 -14.95 9.94 29.91
CA ALA A 209 -14.51 9.77 28.52
C ALA A 209 -15.64 9.34 27.57
N VAL A 210 -16.51 8.44 28.05
CA VAL A 210 -17.68 7.97 27.30
C VAL A 210 -18.91 8.77 27.75
N PRO A 211 -19.58 9.50 26.83
CA PRO A 211 -20.77 10.28 27.17
C PRO A 211 -21.94 9.39 27.58
N ASP A 212 -22.75 9.84 28.55
CA ASP A 212 -23.94 9.09 29.02
C ASP A 212 -24.92 8.79 27.88
N ARG A 213 -25.02 9.67 26.87
CA ARG A 213 -25.91 9.43 25.72
C ARG A 213 -25.51 8.21 24.89
N TRP A 214 -24.22 7.86 24.82
CA TRP A 214 -23.74 6.68 24.08
C TRP A 214 -24.18 5.37 24.73
N ILE A 215 -24.25 5.35 26.07
CA ILE A 215 -24.59 4.17 26.86
C ILE A 215 -26.10 4.13 27.15
N ASN A 216 -26.75 5.30 27.25
CA ASN A 216 -28.17 5.46 27.58
C ASN A 216 -28.94 6.28 26.53
N PRO A 217 -28.93 5.89 25.23
CA PRO A 217 -29.55 6.70 24.17
C PRO A 217 -31.05 6.93 24.36
N SER A 218 -31.77 5.97 24.93
CA SER A 218 -33.22 6.08 25.20
C SER A 218 -33.57 7.21 26.17
N LYS A 219 -32.66 7.59 27.08
CA LYS A 219 -32.83 8.71 28.00
C LYS A 219 -32.76 10.06 27.29
N TYR A 220 -31.95 10.17 26.24
CA TYR A 220 -31.71 11.41 25.51
C TYR A 220 -32.60 11.56 24.27
N TYR A 221 -33.04 10.44 23.69
CA TYR A 221 -33.83 10.38 22.45
C TYR A 221 -35.14 9.62 22.69
N SER A 222 -36.01 10.14 23.57
CA SER A 222 -37.26 9.51 24.00
C SER A 222 -38.50 9.89 23.15
N SER A 223 -38.33 10.69 22.10
CA SER A 223 -39.42 11.13 21.22
C SER A 223 -39.80 10.09 20.16
N SER A 224 -41.09 9.99 19.82
CA SER A 224 -41.59 9.22 18.67
C SER A 224 -41.10 9.75 17.30
N SER A 225 -40.43 10.90 17.27
CA SER A 225 -39.85 11.49 16.05
C SER A 225 -38.60 10.76 15.54
N TYR A 226 -38.08 9.76 16.27
CA TYR A 226 -36.87 9.03 15.91
C TYR A 226 -37.07 7.51 15.92
N SER A 227 -36.57 6.85 14.88
CA SER A 227 -36.46 5.39 14.77
C SER A 227 -35.04 4.93 15.13
N THR A 228 -34.90 3.66 15.50
CA THR A 228 -33.59 3.03 15.76
C THR A 228 -33.15 2.24 14.54
N LEU A 229 -31.87 2.29 14.21
CA LEU A 229 -31.25 1.38 13.25
C LEU A 229 -29.97 0.79 13.84
N THR A 230 -29.62 -0.39 13.37
CA THR A 230 -28.30 -0.99 13.59
C THR A 230 -27.49 -0.77 12.33
N TRP A 231 -26.24 -0.30 12.48
CA TRP A 231 -25.32 -0.17 11.36
C TRP A 231 -24.96 -1.53 10.77
N ILE A 232 -24.33 -1.48 9.60
CA ILE A 232 -23.81 -2.67 8.92
C ILE A 232 -22.78 -3.46 9.75
N ASP A 233 -22.17 -2.85 10.77
CA ASP A 233 -21.27 -3.54 11.71
C ASP A 233 -22.02 -4.43 12.73
N GLY A 234 -23.35 -4.39 12.76
CA GLY A 234 -24.19 -5.14 13.69
C GLY A 234 -24.11 -4.69 15.15
N GLN A 235 -23.29 -3.68 15.47
CA GLN A 235 -22.97 -3.24 16.83
C GLN A 235 -23.34 -1.79 17.10
N THR A 236 -23.12 -0.91 16.12
CA THR A 236 -23.39 0.52 16.28
C THR A 236 -24.86 0.79 16.09
N ILE A 237 -25.48 1.37 17.14
CA ILE A 237 -26.89 1.74 17.14
C ILE A 237 -27.00 3.23 16.83
N GLY A 238 -27.68 3.55 15.73
CA GLY A 238 -28.02 4.90 15.33
C GLY A 238 -29.49 5.24 15.63
N LYS A 239 -29.78 6.54 15.82
CA LYS A 239 -31.14 7.07 15.79
C LYS A 239 -31.33 7.88 14.51
N TYR A 240 -32.51 7.77 13.88
CA TYR A 240 -32.82 8.46 12.62
C TYR A 240 -34.20 9.10 12.68
N ASN A 241 -34.32 10.36 12.24
CA ASN A 241 -35.60 10.92 11.80
C ASN A 241 -35.60 10.94 10.27
N GLY A 242 -36.74 11.07 9.58
CA GLY A 242 -36.84 10.99 8.11
C GLY A 242 -35.90 11.86 7.24
N LYS A 243 -34.95 12.61 7.81
CA LYS A 243 -33.92 13.41 7.12
C LYS A 243 -32.52 13.30 7.74
N ASN A 244 -32.39 13.00 9.04
CA ASN A 244 -31.16 13.18 9.81
C ASN A 244 -30.85 11.95 10.66
N TYR A 245 -29.57 11.61 10.74
CA TYR A 245 -29.07 10.55 11.60
C TYR A 245 -28.29 11.10 12.78
N TYR A 246 -28.66 10.69 13.98
CA TYR A 246 -27.94 10.97 15.20
C TYR A 246 -27.15 9.71 15.55
N TRP A 247 -25.94 9.64 15.00
CA TRP A 247 -24.98 8.62 15.35
C TRP A 247 -24.21 9.00 16.60
N MET A 248 -23.90 7.99 17.40
CA MET A 248 -23.04 8.08 18.57
C MET A 248 -21.77 7.31 18.23
N GLY A 249 -20.61 7.80 18.66
CA GLY A 249 -19.32 7.29 18.17
C GLY A 249 -18.41 8.38 17.60
N CYS A 250 -18.90 9.61 17.46
CA CYS A 250 -18.09 10.69 16.93
C CYS A 250 -17.02 11.21 17.87
N VAL A 251 -15.85 11.42 17.30
CA VAL A 251 -14.69 11.98 17.98
C VAL A 251 -14.38 13.37 17.45
N GLU A 252 -13.91 14.22 18.35
CA GLU A 252 -13.30 15.49 17.98
C GLU A 252 -11.87 15.23 17.50
N PRO A 253 -11.43 15.92 16.43
CA PRO A 253 -10.03 15.90 16.02
C PRO A 253 -9.12 16.36 17.16
N ARG A 254 -7.94 15.73 17.26
CA ARG A 254 -7.03 15.90 18.41
C ARG A 254 -6.46 17.31 18.53
N SER A 255 -6.41 18.03 17.41
CA SER A 255 -5.84 19.37 17.21
C SER A 255 -6.32 20.41 18.19
N ASP A 256 -7.60 20.34 18.55
CA ASP A 256 -8.31 21.58 18.80
C ASP A 256 -8.81 21.65 20.25
N VAL A 257 -9.42 20.58 20.75
CA VAL A 257 -10.13 20.64 22.03
C VAL A 257 -9.17 20.44 23.21
N ALA A 258 -8.07 19.70 23.02
CA ALA A 258 -7.07 19.48 24.06
C ALA A 258 -6.20 20.72 24.32
N LEU A 259 -5.88 21.49 23.26
CA LEU A 259 -4.94 22.62 23.35
C LEU A 259 -5.54 23.91 23.89
N ARG A 260 -6.88 24.07 23.83
CA ARG A 260 -7.60 25.29 24.29
C ARG A 260 -7.14 26.60 23.65
N VAL A 261 -6.35 26.54 22.58
CA VAL A 261 -5.84 27.69 21.85
C VAL A 261 -6.34 27.58 20.41
N MET A 262 -6.97 28.66 19.92
CA MET A 262 -7.56 28.66 18.58
C MET A 262 -6.50 28.55 17.51
N GLY A 263 -6.72 27.66 16.55
CA GLY A 263 -5.89 27.52 15.35
C GLY A 263 -4.48 27.00 15.60
N THR A 264 -4.20 26.47 16.80
CA THR A 264 -2.96 25.75 17.09
C THR A 264 -3.20 24.26 17.01
N LEU A 265 -2.20 23.54 16.51
CA LEU A 265 -2.22 22.10 16.37
C LEU A 265 -1.21 21.46 17.31
N ASP A 266 -1.60 20.35 17.94
CA ASP A 266 -0.63 19.48 18.59
C ASP A 266 0.04 18.58 17.54
N ALA A 267 1.17 17.98 17.90
CA ALA A 267 1.87 17.06 17.01
C ALA A 267 1.06 15.78 16.70
N ALA A 268 0.11 15.41 17.57
CA ALA A 268 -0.73 14.22 17.43
C ALA A 268 -1.91 14.43 16.46
N ALA A 269 -2.24 15.68 16.14
CA ALA A 269 -3.36 16.06 15.30
C ALA A 269 -3.04 16.06 13.81
N LEU A 270 -1.77 16.17 13.48
CA LEU A 270 -1.24 16.09 12.12
C LEU A 270 -0.57 14.73 11.84
N SER A 271 -0.84 13.71 12.65
CA SER A 271 -0.17 12.42 12.54
C SER A 271 -1.13 11.24 12.65
N ASP A 272 -0.63 10.09 12.25
CA ASP A 272 -1.25 8.78 12.40
C ASP A 272 -1.08 8.18 13.80
N ALA A 273 -0.88 8.99 14.85
CA ALA A 273 -0.74 8.47 16.19
C ALA A 273 -1.92 7.56 16.54
N ALA A 274 -1.65 6.33 17.00
CA ALA A 274 -2.70 5.40 17.39
C ALA A 274 -3.38 5.87 18.69
N PRO A 275 -4.60 5.39 18.99
CA PRO A 275 -5.31 5.75 20.22
C PRO A 275 -4.55 5.43 21.51
N SER A 276 -3.66 4.44 21.47
CA SER A 276 -2.76 4.08 22.58
C SER A 276 -1.71 5.15 22.88
N ALA A 277 -1.30 5.92 21.86
CA ALA A 277 -0.36 7.04 22.01
C ALA A 277 -1.08 8.38 22.25
N ALA A 278 -2.21 8.61 21.58
CA ALA A 278 -3.00 9.81 21.72
C ALA A 278 -4.50 9.50 21.65
N ARG A 279 -5.21 9.69 22.76
CA ARG A 279 -6.65 9.43 22.86
C ARG A 279 -7.47 10.58 22.27
N PHE A 280 -8.65 10.27 21.75
CA PHE A 280 -9.60 11.25 21.22
C PHE A 280 -10.50 11.82 22.30
N LEU A 281 -11.12 12.96 22.00
CA LEU A 281 -12.22 13.49 22.78
C LEU A 281 -13.54 13.11 22.15
N ALA A 282 -14.51 12.70 22.96
CA ALA A 282 -15.86 12.45 22.45
C ALA A 282 -16.52 13.78 22.09
N MET A 283 -17.26 13.81 20.99
CA MET A 283 -17.95 15.00 20.48
C MET A 283 -18.89 15.67 21.51
N ASP A 284 -19.38 14.93 22.48
CA ASP A 284 -20.30 15.43 23.52
C ASP A 284 -19.67 16.25 24.62
N GLN A 285 -18.35 16.22 24.70
CA GLN A 285 -17.64 16.83 25.81
C GLN A 285 -17.68 18.35 25.78
N ASN A 286 -18.12 18.93 24.66
CA ASN A 286 -18.39 20.35 24.47
C ASN A 286 -19.88 20.55 24.13
N SER A 287 -20.56 21.45 24.85
CA SER A 287 -22.01 21.70 24.72
C SER A 287 -22.43 22.22 23.34
N GLU A 288 -21.52 22.91 22.64
CA GLU A 288 -21.76 23.37 21.26
C GLU A 288 -21.47 22.26 20.24
N SER A 289 -20.52 21.38 20.56
CA SER A 289 -20.16 20.21 19.75
C SER A 289 -21.22 19.11 19.77
N ALA A 290 -21.90 18.92 20.91
CA ALA A 290 -22.87 17.85 21.11
C ALA A 290 -24.08 17.90 20.13
N LYS A 291 -24.30 19.04 19.46
CA LYS A 291 -25.42 19.27 18.54
C LYS A 291 -25.10 19.02 17.06
N SER A 292 -23.84 18.80 16.70
CA SER A 292 -23.50 18.60 15.27
C SER A 292 -23.88 17.19 14.81
N PHE A 293 -24.00 17.02 13.50
CA PHE A 293 -24.19 15.71 12.88
C PHE A 293 -22.97 14.82 13.11
N CYS A 294 -23.23 13.53 13.33
CA CYS A 294 -22.21 12.50 13.38
C CYS A 294 -22.38 11.61 12.13
N PRO A 295 -21.38 11.55 11.23
CA PRO A 295 -21.50 10.72 10.03
C PRO A 295 -21.59 9.23 10.39
N PRO A 296 -21.96 8.38 9.41
CA PRO A 296 -21.89 6.94 9.60
C PRO A 296 -20.50 6.48 10.06
N PRO A 297 -20.38 5.35 10.78
CA PRO A 297 -19.10 4.82 11.24
C PRO A 297 -18.11 4.57 10.11
N ILE A 298 -16.82 4.81 10.39
CA ILE A 298 -15.72 4.34 9.55
C ILE A 298 -15.82 2.83 9.42
N VAL A 299 -15.75 2.36 8.17
CA VAL A 299 -15.50 0.95 7.87
C VAL A 299 -14.00 0.82 7.63
N GLY A 300 -13.32 0.03 8.47
CA GLY A 300 -11.89 -0.18 8.33
C GLY A 300 -11.56 -1.05 7.12
N LEU A 301 -10.28 -1.39 6.98
CA LEU A 301 -9.80 -2.16 5.83
C LEU A 301 -10.48 -3.53 5.79
N SER A 302 -11.19 -3.79 4.71
CA SER A 302 -11.88 -5.05 4.47
C SER A 302 -11.65 -5.58 3.06
N ALA A 303 -11.61 -6.91 2.94
CA ALA A 303 -11.68 -7.63 1.67
C ALA A 303 -13.12 -8.11 1.37
N ASP A 304 -14.09 -7.81 2.23
CA ASP A 304 -15.50 -8.08 2.00
C ASP A 304 -16.13 -6.95 1.17
N PHE A 305 -16.01 -7.08 -0.15
CA PHE A 305 -16.55 -6.10 -1.11
C PHE A 305 -18.08 -5.98 -1.05
N ALA A 306 -18.80 -7.03 -0.62
CA ALA A 306 -20.25 -6.99 -0.48
C ALA A 306 -20.67 -6.14 0.74
N MET A 307 -19.96 -6.31 1.85
CA MET A 307 -20.11 -5.45 3.02
C MET A 307 -19.76 -4.00 2.70
N LEU A 308 -18.63 -3.74 2.01
CA LEU A 308 -18.24 -2.39 1.58
C LEU A 308 -19.27 -1.73 0.66
N THR A 309 -19.85 -2.49 -0.27
CA THR A 309 -20.92 -2.00 -1.15
C THR A 309 -22.19 -1.65 -0.35
N SER A 310 -22.50 -2.44 0.68
CA SER A 310 -23.62 -2.19 1.59
C SER A 310 -23.36 -0.96 2.47
N ALA A 311 -22.13 -0.78 2.94
CA ALA A 311 -21.68 0.40 3.69
C ALA A 311 -21.89 1.68 2.87
N ALA A 312 -21.41 1.67 1.62
CA ALA A 312 -21.55 2.79 0.69
C ALA A 312 -23.04 3.14 0.45
N ALA A 313 -23.90 2.13 0.29
CA ALA A 313 -25.34 2.33 0.11
C ALA A 313 -26.05 2.86 1.37
N ALA A 314 -25.48 2.62 2.55
CA ALA A 314 -26.02 3.05 3.84
C ALA A 314 -25.49 4.43 4.27
N LEU A 315 -24.63 5.08 3.47
CA LEU A 315 -24.13 6.42 3.77
C LEU A 315 -25.28 7.42 3.88
N THR A 316 -25.04 8.47 4.66
CA THR A 316 -26.00 9.55 4.92
C THR A 316 -25.23 10.87 4.93
N SER A 317 -25.88 11.98 4.59
CA SER A 317 -25.21 13.28 4.46
C SER A 317 -25.91 14.37 5.26
N GLU A 318 -25.12 15.10 6.05
CA GLU A 318 -25.52 16.26 6.84
C GLU A 318 -24.27 16.90 7.48
N GLY A 319 -24.43 18.10 8.02
CA GLY A 319 -23.43 18.79 8.83
C GLY A 319 -22.47 19.67 8.02
N SER A 320 -21.46 20.16 8.70
CA SER A 320 -20.42 21.04 8.14
C SER A 320 -19.29 20.23 7.48
N THR A 321 -18.41 20.89 6.74
CA THR A 321 -17.32 20.22 6.02
C THR A 321 -15.99 20.43 6.74
N ARG A 322 -15.34 19.36 7.23
CA ARG A 322 -14.02 19.41 7.90
C ARG A 322 -12.99 18.48 7.24
N LEU A 323 -12.35 19.03 6.21
CA LEU A 323 -11.46 18.29 5.28
C LEU A 323 -10.27 17.61 5.98
N ASP A 324 -9.63 18.29 6.93
CA ASP A 324 -8.49 17.78 7.70
C ASP A 324 -8.89 16.56 8.56
N ALA A 325 -10.06 16.58 9.20
CA ALA A 325 -10.57 15.45 9.95
C ALA A 325 -10.85 14.23 9.07
N GLY A 326 -11.42 14.44 7.88
CA GLY A 326 -11.60 13.37 6.90
C GLY A 326 -10.26 12.79 6.47
N MET A 327 -9.31 13.65 6.08
CA MET A 327 -8.00 13.22 5.59
C MET A 327 -7.22 12.42 6.63
N VAL A 328 -7.12 12.92 7.88
CA VAL A 328 -6.39 12.22 8.94
C VAL A 328 -7.08 10.90 9.32
N ALA A 329 -8.40 10.83 9.25
CA ALA A 329 -9.13 9.59 9.46
C ALA A 329 -8.87 8.55 8.36
N GLY A 330 -8.73 9.00 7.11
CA GLY A 330 -8.20 8.18 6.01
C GLY A 330 -6.87 7.54 6.38
N TRP A 331 -5.94 8.35 6.92
CA TRP A 331 -4.64 7.88 7.37
C TRP A 331 -4.74 6.85 8.50
N TYR A 332 -5.66 7.01 9.45
CA TYR A 332 -5.87 6.04 10.54
C TYR A 332 -6.27 4.64 10.04
N THR A 333 -6.96 4.55 8.90
CA THR A 333 -7.33 3.24 8.32
C THR A 333 -6.16 2.54 7.63
N LEU A 334 -5.14 3.30 7.19
CA LEU A 334 -4.00 2.77 6.45
C LEU A 334 -2.74 2.62 7.30
N SER A 335 -2.62 3.31 8.43
CA SER A 335 -1.39 3.32 9.20
C SER A 335 -1.13 1.99 9.91
N PRO A 336 0.05 1.37 9.75
CA PRO A 336 0.43 0.19 10.53
C PRO A 336 0.55 0.45 12.05
N LYS A 337 0.60 1.71 12.50
CA LYS A 337 0.52 2.03 13.93
C LYS A 337 -0.85 1.69 14.54
N TRP A 338 -1.88 1.57 13.70
CA TRP A 338 -3.25 1.28 14.09
C TRP A 338 -3.61 -0.21 14.06
N ARG A 339 -2.64 -1.11 13.81
CA ARG A 339 -2.88 -2.55 13.92
C ARG A 339 -3.40 -2.90 15.31
N GLY A 340 -4.45 -3.73 15.34
CA GLY A 340 -5.12 -4.12 16.59
C GLY A 340 -5.95 -3.02 17.25
N SER A 341 -6.03 -1.83 16.66
CA SER A 341 -6.99 -0.80 17.09
C SER A 341 -8.35 -1.06 16.46
N TRP A 342 -8.43 -1.14 15.12
CA TRP A 342 -9.67 -1.41 14.40
C TRP A 342 -10.16 -2.86 14.66
N PRO A 343 -11.48 -3.11 14.64
CA PRO A 343 -12.05 -4.41 14.94
C PRO A 343 -11.96 -5.39 13.76
N ASP A 344 -11.47 -4.95 12.59
CA ASP A 344 -11.38 -5.75 11.37
C ASP A 344 -10.28 -6.82 11.43
N THR A 345 -10.54 -7.92 10.71
CA THR A 345 -9.65 -9.08 10.54
C THR A 345 -8.40 -8.81 9.72
N ALA A 346 -8.32 -7.66 9.03
CA ALA A 346 -7.24 -7.30 8.13
C ALA A 346 -6.46 -6.08 8.64
N ALA A 347 -5.48 -6.34 9.50
CA ALA A 347 -4.58 -5.32 10.03
C ALA A 347 -3.80 -4.59 8.90
N PRO A 348 -3.60 -3.26 8.96
CA PRO A 348 -2.86 -2.53 7.94
C PRO A 348 -1.40 -3.02 7.85
N LEU A 349 -0.93 -3.28 6.63
CA LEU A 349 0.42 -3.75 6.35
C LEU A 349 1.48 -2.64 6.53
N ASP A 350 2.76 -2.98 6.60
CA ASP A 350 3.82 -1.96 6.46
C ASP A 350 3.89 -1.46 5.02
N VAL A 351 4.30 -0.21 4.83
CA VAL A 351 4.65 0.26 3.49
C VAL A 351 5.92 -0.46 3.05
N SER A 352 5.88 -1.07 1.86
CA SER A 352 7.00 -1.78 1.27
C SER A 352 7.01 -1.55 -0.24
N ALA A 353 7.99 -2.11 -0.93
CA ALA A 353 8.00 -2.14 -2.39
C ALA A 353 6.76 -2.83 -2.98
N THR A 354 6.13 -3.72 -2.20
CA THR A 354 5.06 -4.62 -2.65
C THR A 354 3.71 -4.32 -2.00
N THR A 355 3.62 -3.23 -1.22
CA THR A 355 2.42 -2.83 -0.48
C THR A 355 2.16 -1.37 -0.72
N HIS A 356 1.14 -1.10 -1.52
CA HIS A 356 0.74 0.23 -1.91
C HIS A 356 -0.42 0.71 -1.06
N LYS A 357 -0.22 1.85 -0.40
CA LYS A 357 -1.24 2.54 0.39
C LYS A 357 -1.77 3.74 -0.36
N ILE A 358 -3.08 3.84 -0.47
CA ILE A 358 -3.73 4.82 -1.33
C ILE A 358 -4.90 5.46 -0.60
N VAL A 359 -4.98 6.79 -0.64
CA VAL A 359 -6.16 7.54 -0.22
C VAL A 359 -6.82 8.13 -1.46
N VAL A 360 -8.13 7.95 -1.56
CA VAL A 360 -8.98 8.66 -2.52
C VAL A 360 -9.84 9.62 -1.73
N PHE A 361 -9.50 10.91 -1.79
CA PHE A 361 -10.15 11.97 -1.04
C PHE A 361 -11.06 12.80 -1.94
N MET A 362 -12.30 13.00 -1.54
CA MET A 362 -13.26 13.78 -2.33
C MET A 362 -14.02 14.76 -1.45
N THR A 363 -14.24 15.98 -1.98
CA THR A 363 -15.10 17.00 -1.39
C THR A 363 -15.77 17.87 -2.46
N ASP A 364 -16.96 18.39 -2.17
CA ASP A 364 -17.67 19.35 -3.02
C ASP A 364 -17.52 20.81 -2.56
N GLY A 365 -16.68 21.07 -1.56
CA GLY A 365 -16.60 22.39 -0.97
C GLY A 365 -15.28 22.69 -0.26
N ARG A 366 -15.02 23.97 -0.08
CA ARG A 366 -14.09 24.44 0.96
C ARG A 366 -14.59 24.01 2.34
N MET A 367 -13.70 24.08 3.33
CA MET A 367 -14.06 24.02 4.74
C MET A 367 -15.25 24.95 5.03
N ASN A 368 -16.44 24.39 5.25
CA ASN A 368 -17.70 25.14 5.30
C ASN A 368 -18.36 24.94 6.67
N THR A 369 -18.33 25.98 7.50
CA THR A 369 -18.90 26.01 8.85
C THR A 369 -20.39 26.43 8.81
N GLN A 370 -21.33 25.49 8.90
CA GLN A 370 -22.77 25.77 8.94
C GLN A 370 -23.32 25.91 10.39
N TYR A 371 -23.94 27.07 10.67
CA TYR A 371 -25.06 27.44 11.58
C TYR A 371 -24.95 27.54 13.14
N GLY A 372 -25.49 28.66 13.67
CA GLY A 372 -25.68 29.07 15.07
C GLY A 372 -25.28 30.53 15.40
N ALA A 373 -26.22 31.42 15.75
CA ALA A 373 -25.95 32.80 16.24
C ALA A 373 -25.40 32.84 17.69
N SER A 374 -24.72 31.78 18.13
CA SER A 374 -24.05 31.73 19.43
C SER A 374 -22.59 32.12 19.26
N THR A 375 -22.02 32.73 20.29
CA THR A 375 -20.60 33.08 20.45
C THR A 375 -19.68 31.84 20.53
N GLY A 376 -20.09 30.70 19.98
CA GLY A 376 -19.42 29.42 20.06
C GLY A 376 -18.16 29.34 19.19
N LYS A 377 -17.20 28.52 19.62
CA LYS A 377 -15.97 28.22 18.87
C LYS A 377 -16.25 27.04 17.95
N PHE A 378 -15.90 27.13 16.67
CA PHE A 378 -15.90 25.95 15.80
C PHE A 378 -14.70 25.10 16.21
N ASP A 379 -14.98 24.01 16.91
CA ASP A 379 -14.07 22.88 17.15
C ASP A 379 -12.58 23.28 17.22
N TRP A 380 -12.30 24.33 18.03
CA TRP A 380 -11.10 25.17 18.18
C TRP A 380 -10.20 25.49 16.97
N LEU A 381 -10.56 25.09 15.76
CA LEU A 381 -9.84 25.43 14.54
C LEU A 381 -9.98 26.92 14.20
N CYS A 382 -11.21 27.47 14.26
CA CYS A 382 -11.44 28.89 14.01
C CYS A 382 -12.71 29.42 14.70
N THR A 383 -12.90 30.75 14.69
CA THR A 383 -14.16 31.36 15.13
C THR A 383 -15.31 30.96 14.20
N TYR A 384 -16.53 30.92 14.73
CA TYR A 384 -17.76 30.55 14.00
C TYR A 384 -18.02 31.34 12.69
N ALA A 385 -17.44 32.54 12.51
CA ALA A 385 -17.63 33.34 11.31
C ALA A 385 -16.87 32.76 10.09
N LYS A 386 -17.60 32.55 8.99
CA LYS A 386 -17.02 32.28 7.67
C LYS A 386 -16.06 33.41 7.30
N SER A 387 -14.77 33.12 7.24
CA SER A 387 -13.74 34.10 6.93
C SER A 387 -12.64 33.50 6.06
N ALA A 388 -12.03 34.33 5.22
CA ALA A 388 -10.87 33.92 4.44
C ALA A 388 -9.73 33.39 5.33
N ALA A 389 -9.52 34.02 6.50
CA ALA A 389 -8.51 33.59 7.47
C ALA A 389 -8.74 32.17 8.00
N CYS A 390 -10.00 31.80 8.32
CA CYS A 390 -10.32 30.43 8.72
C CYS A 390 -10.05 29.43 7.60
N ASN A 391 -10.45 29.75 6.35
CA ASN A 391 -10.19 28.90 5.20
C ASN A 391 -8.69 28.72 4.94
N THR A 392 -7.89 29.79 5.02
CA THR A 392 -6.43 29.71 4.87
C THR A 392 -5.81 28.79 5.92
N LEU A 393 -6.22 28.91 7.19
CA LEU A 393 -5.73 28.07 8.26
C LEU A 393 -6.12 26.59 8.05
N ALA A 394 -7.40 26.34 7.73
CA ALA A 394 -7.92 25.01 7.45
C ALA A 394 -7.20 24.34 6.26
N THR A 395 -6.99 25.07 5.18
CA THR A 395 -6.24 24.58 4.01
C THR A 395 -4.79 24.28 4.37
N ALA A 396 -4.13 25.13 5.18
CA ALA A 396 -2.77 24.87 5.64
C ALA A 396 -2.69 23.61 6.53
N HIS A 397 -3.74 23.28 7.28
CA HIS A 397 -3.79 22.06 8.08
C HIS A 397 -3.93 20.82 7.19
N LEU A 398 -4.84 20.87 6.22
CA LEU A 398 -5.00 19.81 5.22
C LEU A 398 -3.66 19.55 4.52
N ASP A 399 -2.98 20.59 4.03
CA ASP A 399 -1.70 20.47 3.32
C ASP A 399 -0.60 19.82 4.18
N ARG A 400 -0.52 20.17 5.47
CA ARG A 400 0.42 19.53 6.41
C ARG A 400 0.15 18.04 6.57
N ILE A 401 -1.11 17.63 6.67
CA ILE A 401 -1.49 16.22 6.75
C ILE A 401 -1.12 15.51 5.45
N CYS A 402 -1.47 16.08 4.29
CA CYS A 402 -1.16 15.49 2.99
C CYS A 402 0.35 15.34 2.79
N THR A 403 1.14 16.34 3.18
CA THR A 403 2.61 16.28 3.15
C THR A 403 3.15 15.17 4.04
N ALA A 404 2.64 15.04 5.27
CA ALA A 404 3.07 13.99 6.20
C ALA A 404 2.68 12.58 5.70
N MET A 405 1.48 12.42 5.14
CA MET A 405 1.02 11.15 4.54
C MET A 405 1.89 10.75 3.34
N LYS A 406 2.16 11.69 2.42
CA LYS A 406 3.06 11.47 1.28
C LYS A 406 4.45 11.04 1.72
N ALA A 407 4.99 11.64 2.79
CA ALA A 407 6.28 11.26 3.36
C ALA A 407 6.32 9.83 3.94
N THR A 408 5.16 9.24 4.25
CA THR A 408 5.06 7.82 4.65
C THR A 408 4.85 6.85 3.49
N GLY A 409 4.84 7.33 2.25
CA GLY A 409 4.64 6.50 1.06
C GLY A 409 3.16 6.24 0.70
N ILE A 410 2.24 7.05 1.24
CA ILE A 410 0.82 6.99 0.86
C ILE A 410 0.61 7.83 -0.40
N ALA A 411 0.05 7.21 -1.44
CA ALA A 411 -0.43 7.93 -2.61
C ALA A 411 -1.80 8.57 -2.32
N ILE A 412 -2.00 9.80 -2.76
CA ILE A 412 -3.20 10.61 -2.50
C ILE A 412 -3.79 11.04 -3.83
N TYR A 413 -4.96 10.49 -4.13
CA TYR A 413 -5.87 10.95 -5.18
C TYR A 413 -6.84 11.94 -4.58
N THR A 414 -7.04 13.07 -5.24
CA THR A 414 -8.02 14.08 -4.81
C THR A 414 -9.06 14.31 -5.89
N VAL A 415 -10.31 14.54 -5.47
CA VAL A 415 -11.42 14.82 -6.36
C VAL A 415 -12.14 16.09 -5.89
N SER A 416 -11.96 17.16 -6.66
CA SER A 416 -12.73 18.40 -6.54
C SER A 416 -14.09 18.19 -7.19
N TYR A 417 -15.14 17.95 -6.40
CA TYR A 417 -16.43 17.52 -6.93
C TYR A 417 -17.29 18.69 -7.46
N ASP A 418 -16.98 19.92 -7.07
CA ASP A 418 -17.76 21.10 -7.46
C ASP A 418 -16.94 22.40 -7.52
N GLU A 419 -17.56 23.50 -7.97
CA GLU A 419 -16.96 24.84 -8.03
C GLU A 419 -16.76 25.49 -6.66
N ASP A 420 -17.54 25.07 -5.66
CA ASP A 420 -17.37 25.52 -4.27
C ASP A 420 -16.13 24.92 -3.60
N ALA A 421 -15.55 23.85 -4.18
CA ALA A 421 -14.30 23.26 -3.73
C ALA A 421 -13.10 24.14 -4.09
N ASP A 422 -11.96 23.89 -3.44
CA ASP A 422 -10.70 24.54 -3.78
C ASP A 422 -9.82 23.58 -4.59
N PRO A 423 -9.93 23.58 -5.93
CA PRO A 423 -9.18 22.63 -6.76
C PRO A 423 -7.66 22.83 -6.67
N ALA A 424 -7.18 24.04 -6.35
CA ALA A 424 -5.76 24.30 -6.16
C ALA A 424 -5.27 23.63 -4.87
N ALA A 425 -5.96 23.84 -3.75
CA ALA A 425 -5.61 23.17 -2.49
C ALA A 425 -5.68 21.63 -2.59
N LEU A 426 -6.66 21.11 -3.32
CA LEU A 426 -6.78 19.66 -3.56
C LEU A 426 -5.67 19.14 -4.48
N ALA A 427 -5.23 19.92 -5.47
CA ALA A 427 -4.11 19.56 -6.32
C ALA A 427 -2.78 19.56 -5.55
N ASP A 428 -2.57 20.53 -4.63
CA ASP A 428 -1.38 20.59 -3.78
C ASP A 428 -1.31 19.40 -2.80
N CYS A 429 -2.47 18.99 -2.27
CA CYS A 429 -2.58 17.81 -1.42
C CYS A 429 -2.30 16.50 -2.18
N ALA A 430 -2.67 16.40 -3.47
CA ALA A 430 -2.47 15.21 -4.27
C ALA A 430 -0.99 14.81 -4.38
N THR A 431 -0.73 13.54 -4.73
CA THR A 431 0.65 13.03 -4.92
C THR A 431 1.33 13.64 -6.14
N SER A 432 0.58 13.85 -7.21
CA SER A 432 1.04 14.60 -8.37
C SER A 432 -0.16 15.20 -9.10
N SER A 433 0.08 16.01 -10.12
CA SER A 433 -0.99 16.55 -10.97
C SER A 433 -1.83 15.45 -11.66
N ALA A 434 -1.28 14.25 -11.86
CA ALA A 434 -2.02 13.10 -12.41
C ALA A 434 -2.99 12.49 -11.40
N HIS A 435 -2.81 12.76 -10.10
CA HIS A 435 -3.65 12.27 -9.02
C HIS A 435 -4.73 13.29 -8.61
N ALA A 436 -4.75 14.47 -9.22
CA ALA A 436 -5.70 15.53 -8.92
C ALA A 436 -6.80 15.56 -10.00
N PHE A 437 -8.04 15.31 -9.60
CA PHE A 437 -9.20 15.25 -10.48
C PHE A 437 -10.15 16.39 -10.16
N THR A 438 -10.71 17.00 -11.20
CA THR A 438 -11.77 18.00 -11.05
C THR A 438 -12.99 17.51 -11.79
N ALA A 439 -14.09 17.37 -11.06
CA ALA A 439 -15.39 17.08 -11.61
C ALA A 439 -15.97 18.37 -12.20
N SER A 440 -16.34 18.34 -13.47
CA SER A 440 -17.05 19.44 -14.11
C SER A 440 -18.47 18.98 -14.46
N ARG A 441 -19.48 19.73 -14.00
CA ARG A 441 -20.86 19.58 -14.46
C ARG A 441 -21.00 20.11 -15.89
N ASN A 442 -20.44 19.42 -16.88
CA ASN A 442 -20.94 19.62 -18.24
C ASN A 442 -22.34 18.99 -18.33
N THR A 443 -23.32 19.82 -18.64
CA THR A 443 -24.77 19.71 -18.40
C THR A 443 -25.51 18.59 -19.17
N THR A 444 -25.02 17.35 -19.16
CA THR A 444 -25.76 16.21 -19.74
C THR A 444 -25.48 14.82 -19.15
N SER A 445 -24.47 14.65 -18.27
CA SER A 445 -24.16 13.33 -17.69
C SER A 445 -24.28 13.34 -16.17
N THR A 446 -25.27 12.64 -15.62
CA THR A 446 -25.42 12.35 -14.19
C THR A 446 -24.32 11.44 -13.63
N HIS A 447 -23.44 10.91 -14.48
CA HIS A 447 -22.38 9.93 -14.15
C HIS A 447 -20.95 10.51 -14.08
N TYR A 448 -20.77 11.82 -14.14
CA TYR A 448 -19.46 12.46 -14.21
C TYR A 448 -18.50 12.06 -13.08
N ILE A 449 -18.99 12.01 -11.83
CA ILE A 449 -18.19 11.55 -10.69
C ILE A 449 -17.90 10.04 -10.74
N ARG A 450 -18.83 9.24 -11.28
CA ARG A 450 -18.63 7.81 -11.48
C ARG A 450 -17.45 7.57 -12.43
N THR A 451 -17.39 8.29 -13.54
CA THR A 451 -16.28 8.19 -14.51
C THR A 451 -14.93 8.53 -13.89
N ILE A 452 -14.87 9.51 -12.98
CA ILE A 452 -13.63 9.84 -12.27
C ILE A 452 -13.19 8.68 -11.38
N TYR A 453 -14.11 8.12 -10.57
CA TYR A 453 -13.78 6.97 -9.72
C TYR A 453 -13.40 5.72 -10.54
N GLU A 454 -14.07 5.48 -11.67
CA GLU A 454 -13.69 4.41 -12.61
C GLU A 454 -12.27 4.64 -13.19
N ALA A 455 -11.92 5.89 -13.51
CA ALA A 455 -10.58 6.23 -13.99
C ALA A 455 -9.50 6.05 -12.92
N ILE A 456 -9.76 6.48 -11.68
CA ILE A 456 -8.85 6.27 -10.54
C ILE A 456 -8.67 4.77 -10.30
N ALA A 457 -9.75 3.99 -10.27
CA ALA A 457 -9.66 2.55 -10.11
C ALA A 457 -8.86 1.89 -11.24
N ALA A 458 -9.06 2.32 -12.49
CA ALA A 458 -8.30 1.84 -13.62
C ALA A 458 -6.81 2.16 -13.48
N ASP A 459 -6.45 3.38 -13.05
CA ASP A 459 -5.05 3.77 -12.84
C ASP A 459 -4.36 2.92 -11.77
N ILE A 460 -5.02 2.72 -10.63
CA ILE A 460 -4.52 1.87 -9.54
C ILE A 460 -4.30 0.43 -10.02
N ARG A 461 -5.29 -0.16 -10.71
CA ARG A 461 -5.19 -1.53 -11.24
C ARG A 461 -4.10 -1.65 -12.32
N ASN A 462 -3.96 -0.66 -13.19
CA ASN A 462 -2.93 -0.65 -14.24
C ASN A 462 -1.52 -0.47 -13.66
N GLY A 463 -1.38 0.32 -12.58
CA GLY A 463 -0.15 0.42 -11.81
C GLY A 463 0.32 -0.95 -11.32
N ALA A 464 -0.61 -1.76 -10.80
CA ALA A 464 -0.32 -3.14 -10.38
C ALA A 464 0.25 -4.00 -11.53
N VAL A 465 -0.31 -3.87 -12.74
CA VAL A 465 0.14 -4.64 -13.91
C VAL A 465 1.54 -4.24 -14.33
N ARG A 466 1.85 -2.95 -14.35
CA ARG A 466 3.17 -2.43 -14.77
C ARG A 466 4.30 -2.81 -13.82
N LEU A 467 4.01 -2.97 -12.53
CA LEU A 467 5.00 -3.35 -11.52
C LEU A 467 5.19 -4.87 -11.42
N SER A 468 4.26 -5.64 -11.97
CA SER A 468 4.30 -7.12 -12.01
C SER A 468 4.97 -7.71 -13.26
N LEU A 469 5.38 -6.88 -14.24
CA LEU A 469 6.05 -7.24 -15.48
C LEU A 469 7.51 -6.77 -15.44
#